data_AF-A0A9D8L5H7-F1
#
_entry.id   AF-A0A9D8L5H7-F1
#
_cell.length_a   1.000
_cell.length_b   1.000
_cell.length_c   1.000
_cell.angle_alpha   90.00
_cell.angle_beta   90.00
_cell.angle_gamma   90.00
#
_symmetry.space_group_name_H-M   'P 1'
#
loop_
_entity.id
_entity.type
_entity.pdbx_description
1 polymer ?
#
loop_
_entity_poly.entity_id
_entity_poly.type
_entity_poly.pdbx_seq_one_letter_code
_entity_poly.pdbx_strand_id
1 'polypeptide(L)'
;FKVDAKGRLSGGEVWAPVTGAGSGVPDGLKVDRDGNVYCCGPGGLHVFSPKGHCLGVIRTPEQTANFTWGGEDMRDIFLTSTTFLFRTRSKTPGVPLF
;
A
#
# COMPACT_ATOMS: atom_id res chain seq x y z
N PHE A 1 2.74 -5.09 15.95
CA PHE A 1 3.15 -5.60 17.27
C PHE A 1 3.38 -4.44 18.23
N LYS A 2 3.14 -4.66 19.52
CA LYS A 2 3.65 -3.80 20.59
C LYS A 2 5.05 -4.26 20.93
N VAL A 3 5.99 -3.32 21.07
CA VAL A 3 7.39 -3.60 21.42
C VAL A 3 7.64 -3.03 22.81
N ASP A 4 8.05 -3.87 23.76
CA ASP A 4 8.39 -3.40 25.10
C ASP A 4 9.81 -2.81 25.17
N ALA A 5 10.18 -2.19 26.30
CA ALA A 5 11.50 -1.59 26.50
C ALA A 5 12.67 -2.59 26.43
N LYS A 6 12.38 -3.90 26.44
CA LYS A 6 13.36 -4.99 26.30
C LYS A 6 13.33 -5.61 24.90
N GLY A 7 12.61 -5.00 23.96
CA GLY A 7 12.51 -5.46 22.58
C GLY A 7 11.58 -6.66 22.38
N ARG A 8 10.78 -7.05 23.38
CA ARG A 8 9.86 -8.19 23.24
C ARG A 8 8.61 -7.76 22.48
N LEU A 9 8.13 -8.66 21.63
CA LEU A 9 6.93 -8.45 20.83
C LEU A 9 5.71 -9.02 21.54
N SER A 10 4.59 -8.29 21.49
CA SER A 10 3.26 -8.75 21.89
C SER A 10 2.19 -8.20 20.96
N GLY A 11 0.95 -8.71 21.09
CA GLY A 11 -0.10 -8.51 20.10
C GLY A 11 0.21 -9.31 18.83
N GLY A 12 -0.05 -8.72 17.67
CA GLY A 12 0.10 -9.42 16.37
C GLY A 12 -1.24 -9.75 15.73
N GLU A 13 -2.29 -9.10 16.19
CA GLU A 13 -3.58 -9.08 15.56
C GLU A 13 -3.44 -8.57 14.13
N VAL A 14 -4.16 -9.21 13.21
CA VAL A 14 -4.22 -8.75 11.82
C VAL A 14 -4.91 -7.38 11.81
N TRP A 15 -4.15 -6.34 11.44
CA TRP A 15 -4.68 -4.97 11.38
C TRP A 15 -5.68 -4.78 10.24
N ALA A 16 -5.40 -5.37 9.07
CA ALA A 16 -6.32 -5.42 7.95
C ALA A 16 -6.04 -6.68 7.09
N PRO A 17 -7.07 -7.44 6.69
CA PRO A 17 -6.91 -8.49 5.70
C PRO A 17 -6.78 -7.87 4.30
N VAL A 18 -5.81 -8.34 3.53
CA VAL A 18 -5.62 -7.94 2.14
C VAL A 18 -6.10 -9.09 1.25
N THR A 19 -7.39 -9.06 0.94
CA THR A 19 -8.09 -10.11 0.21
C THR A 19 -8.86 -9.51 -0.95
N GLY A 20 -8.99 -10.23 -2.06
CA GLY A 20 -9.72 -9.75 -3.23
C GLY A 20 -9.64 -10.72 -4.39
N ALA A 21 -10.20 -10.31 -5.53
CA ALA A 21 -10.09 -11.04 -6.79
C ALA A 21 -8.85 -10.59 -7.58
N GLY A 22 -8.33 -11.48 -8.43
CA GLY A 22 -7.12 -11.24 -9.22
C GLY A 22 -5.87 -11.89 -8.62
N SER A 23 -4.75 -11.77 -9.32
CA SER A 23 -3.45 -12.29 -8.86
C SER A 23 -2.78 -11.36 -7.87
N GLY A 24 -1.85 -11.89 -7.09
CA GLY A 24 -1.04 -11.16 -6.13
C GLY A 24 -1.33 -11.52 -4.67
N VAL A 25 -0.39 -11.12 -3.82
CA VAL A 25 -0.42 -11.26 -2.36
C VAL A 25 0.11 -9.96 -1.74
N PRO A 26 -0.06 -9.74 -0.43
CA PRO A 26 0.54 -8.61 0.26
C PRO A 26 2.04 -8.52 0.03
N ASP A 27 2.51 -7.36 -0.45
CA ASP A 27 3.92 -7.10 -0.71
C ASP A 27 4.28 -5.64 -0.33
N GLY A 28 4.60 -4.78 -1.29
CA GLY A 28 4.94 -3.39 -1.06
C GLY A 28 3.86 -2.60 -0.30
N LEU A 29 4.29 -1.80 0.68
CA LEU A 29 3.41 -1.02 1.53
C LEU A 29 3.99 0.38 1.78
N LYS A 30 3.14 1.41 1.70
CA LYS A 30 3.50 2.82 1.95
C LYS A 30 2.30 3.60 2.51
N VAL A 31 2.55 4.82 2.96
CA VAL A 31 1.55 5.69 3.62
C VAL A 31 1.44 7.03 2.90
N ASP A 32 0.21 7.52 2.71
CA ASP A 32 -0.04 8.86 2.19
C ASP A 32 -0.04 9.92 3.31
N ARG A 33 -0.16 11.21 2.95
CA ARG A 33 -0.15 12.30 3.94
C ARG A 33 -1.33 12.33 4.91
N ASP A 34 -2.42 11.63 4.59
CA ASP A 34 -3.60 11.53 5.47
C ASP A 34 -3.50 10.31 6.40
N GLY A 35 -2.42 9.52 6.29
CA GLY A 35 -2.20 8.32 7.07
C GLY A 35 -2.88 7.07 6.51
N ASN A 36 -3.41 7.14 5.29
CA ASN A 36 -3.94 5.94 4.63
C ASN A 36 -2.78 5.02 4.24
N VAL A 37 -2.96 3.72 4.45
CA VAL A 37 -2.00 2.69 4.11
C VAL A 37 -2.35 2.12 2.74
N TYR A 38 -1.39 2.16 1.84
CA TYR A 38 -1.49 1.55 0.52
C TYR A 38 -0.66 0.27 0.53
N CYS A 39 -1.23 -0.85 0.09
CA CYS A 39 -0.57 -2.15 0.08
C CYS A 39 -0.85 -2.89 -1.24
N CYS A 40 0.20 -3.34 -1.91
CA CYS A 40 0.07 -4.25 -3.06
C CYS A 40 -0.65 -5.52 -2.61
N GLY A 41 -1.55 -6.04 -3.42
CA GLY A 41 -2.33 -7.22 -3.09
C GLY A 41 -3.09 -7.78 -4.29
N PRO A 42 -4.03 -8.71 -4.05
CA PRO A 42 -4.85 -9.29 -5.11
C PRO A 42 -5.51 -8.22 -5.97
N GLY A 43 -5.22 -8.24 -7.27
CA GLY A 43 -5.82 -7.35 -8.27
C GLY A 43 -5.35 -5.90 -8.26
N GLY A 44 -4.37 -5.53 -7.43
CA GLY A 44 -3.73 -4.21 -7.46
C GLY A 44 -3.41 -3.63 -6.10
N LEU A 45 -3.56 -2.30 -5.96
CA LEU A 45 -3.14 -1.57 -4.77
C LEU A 45 -4.34 -1.30 -3.86
N HIS A 46 -4.38 -1.98 -2.72
CA HIS A 46 -5.40 -1.85 -1.69
C HIS A 46 -5.13 -0.62 -0.85
N VAL A 47 -6.16 0.20 -0.62
CA VAL A 47 -6.08 1.43 0.17
C VAL A 47 -6.87 1.24 1.45
N PHE A 48 -6.22 1.45 2.58
CA PHE A 48 -6.82 1.33 3.90
C PHE A 48 -6.76 2.67 4.62
N SER A 49 -7.83 3.01 5.33
CA SER A 49 -7.80 4.13 6.30
C SER A 49 -6.76 3.87 7.40
N PRO A 50 -6.34 4.89 8.18
CA PRO A 50 -5.45 4.70 9.34
C PRO A 50 -5.97 3.69 10.38
N LYS A 51 -7.27 3.37 10.35
CA LYS A 51 -7.93 2.41 11.25
C LYS A 51 -8.04 0.98 10.68
N GLY A 52 -7.52 0.73 9.48
CA GLY A 52 -7.53 -0.60 8.85
C GLY A 52 -8.77 -0.91 8.02
N HIS A 53 -9.71 0.03 7.88
CA HIS A 53 -10.84 -0.16 6.96
C HIS A 53 -10.39 -0.04 5.50
N CYS A 54 -10.71 -1.03 4.68
CA CYS A 54 -10.47 -0.98 3.24
C CYS A 54 -11.38 0.07 2.59
N LEU A 55 -10.75 1.04 1.92
CA LEU A 55 -11.40 2.12 1.19
C LEU A 55 -11.60 1.77 -0.29
N GLY A 56 -10.82 0.82 -0.81
CA GLY A 56 -10.93 0.32 -2.18
C GLY A 56 -9.62 -0.24 -2.73
N VAL A 57 -9.64 -0.63 -4.00
CA VAL A 57 -8.49 -1.18 -4.72
C VAL A 57 -8.28 -0.42 -6.02
N ILE A 58 -7.09 0.15 -6.21
CA ILE A 58 -6.65 0.68 -7.50
C ILE A 58 -6.19 -0.51 -8.33
N ARG A 59 -7.01 -0.88 -9.32
CA ARG A 59 -6.75 -2.07 -10.14
C ARG A 59 -5.52 -1.89 -11.01
N THR A 60 -4.72 -2.95 -11.09
CA THR A 60 -3.59 -3.05 -12.00
C THR A 60 -3.83 -4.19 -12.99
N PRO A 61 -3.30 -4.09 -14.22
CA PRO A 61 -3.49 -5.12 -15.24
C PRO A 61 -2.68 -6.39 -14.93
N GLU A 62 -1.63 -6.28 -14.11
CA GLU A 62 -0.76 -7.37 -13.68
C GLU A 62 -0.46 -7.27 -12.18
N GLN A 63 0.08 -8.34 -11.61
CA GLN A 63 0.49 -8.37 -10.22
C GLN A 63 1.56 -7.29 -9.96
N THR A 64 1.26 -6.39 -9.02
CA THR A 64 2.19 -5.37 -8.56
C THR A 64 2.88 -5.85 -7.29
N ALA A 65 4.22 -5.81 -7.29
CA ALA A 65 5.01 -6.14 -6.11
C ALA A 65 5.32 -4.91 -5.27
N ASN A 66 5.52 -3.75 -5.90
CA ASN A 66 5.88 -2.52 -5.21
C ASN A 66 5.38 -1.29 -5.97
N PHE A 67 5.38 -0.15 -5.28
CA PHE A 67 5.01 1.14 -5.83
C PHE A 67 5.71 2.24 -5.05
N THR A 68 5.73 3.48 -5.54
CA THR A 68 6.07 4.66 -4.74
C THR A 68 5.37 5.91 -5.27
N TRP A 69 5.26 6.93 -4.42
CA TRP A 69 4.86 8.26 -4.87
C TRP A 69 6.06 9.02 -5.44
N GLY A 70 5.79 9.87 -6.44
CA GLY A 70 6.75 10.79 -7.01
C GLY A 70 6.06 11.92 -7.77
N GLY A 71 6.80 12.53 -8.70
CA GLY A 71 6.39 13.78 -9.34
C GLY A 71 6.54 14.97 -8.40
N GLU A 72 6.43 16.18 -8.96
CA GLU A 72 6.75 17.43 -8.24
C GLU A 72 5.87 17.69 -7.01
N ASP A 73 4.63 17.17 -7.02
CA ASP A 73 3.66 17.33 -5.94
C ASP A 73 3.39 16.04 -5.16
N MET A 74 4.21 15.00 -5.38
CA MET A 74 4.10 13.67 -4.74
C MET A 74 2.76 12.96 -4.98
N ARG A 75 2.08 13.22 -6.11
CA ARG A 75 0.80 12.56 -6.43
C ARG A 75 0.90 11.48 -7.52
N ASP A 76 2.06 11.28 -8.14
CA ASP A 76 2.22 10.20 -9.12
C ASP A 76 2.51 8.93 -8.37
N ILE A 77 1.68 7.91 -8.53
CA ILE A 77 1.98 6.56 -8.06
C ILE A 77 2.64 5.81 -9.21
N PHE A 78 3.90 5.43 -9.05
CA PHE A 78 4.63 4.54 -9.95
C PHE A 78 4.54 3.10 -9.41
N LEU A 79 4.15 2.14 -10.25
CA LEU A 79 3.90 0.75 -9.84
C LEU A 79 4.74 -0.22 -10.67
N THR A 80 5.59 -1.02 -10.02
CA THR A 80 6.37 -2.09 -10.66
C THR A 80 5.51 -3.36 -10.70
N SER A 81 4.99 -3.68 -11.89
CA SER A 81 4.00 -4.75 -12.07
C SER A 81 4.48 -5.74 -13.10
N THR A 82 5.05 -6.85 -12.62
CA THR A 82 5.63 -7.97 -13.38
C THR A 82 6.47 -7.55 -14.60
N THR A 83 5.82 -7.21 -15.71
CA THR A 83 6.48 -6.88 -16.99
C THR A 83 6.60 -5.37 -17.26
N PHE A 84 5.81 -4.51 -16.60
CA PHE A 84 5.75 -3.07 -16.91
C PHE A 84 5.80 -2.19 -15.65
N LEU A 85 6.23 -0.93 -15.88
CA LEU A 85 6.06 0.17 -14.94
C LEU A 85 4.80 0.96 -15.31
N PHE A 86 3.82 0.99 -14.40
CA PHE A 86 2.61 1.80 -14.57
C PHE A 86 2.72 3.11 -13.79
N ARG A 87 1.98 4.11 -14.24
CA ARG A 87 1.79 5.36 -13.49
C ARG A 87 0.30 5.68 -13.40
N THR A 88 -0.14 6.05 -12.21
CA THR A 88 -1.47 6.64 -11.98
C THR A 88 -1.37 7.82 -11.03
N ARG A 89 -2.47 8.53 -10.81
CA ARG A 89 -2.51 9.75 -9.99
C ARG A 89 -3.32 9.54 -8.71
N SER A 90 -2.75 9.96 -7.58
CA SER A 90 -3.40 9.94 -6.27
C SER A 90 -4.11 11.26 -5.96
N LYS A 91 -5.27 11.15 -5.30
CA LYS A 91 -5.98 12.29 -4.71
C LYS A 91 -5.34 12.83 -3.44
N THR A 92 -4.45 12.06 -2.80
CA THR A 92 -3.67 12.48 -1.63
C THR A 92 -2.19 12.26 -1.94
N PRO A 93 -1.31 13.25 -1.70
CA PRO A 93 0.12 13.07 -1.92
C PRO A 93 0.72 12.01 -0.99
N GLY A 94 1.78 11.35 -1.45
CA GLY A 94 2.59 10.48 -0.60
C GLY A 94 3.41 11.26 0.44
N VAL A 95 3.92 10.52 1.42
CA VAL A 95 4.95 11.04 2.34
C VAL A 95 6.32 10.91 1.66
N PRO A 96 7.15 11.99 1.58
CA PRO A 96 8.45 11.99 0.88
C PRO A 96 9.54 11.06 1.46
N LEU A 97 9.21 10.21 2.44
CA LEU A 97 10.16 9.41 3.22
C LEU A 97 10.12 7.91 2.88
N PHE A 98 9.24 7.47 1.97
CA PHE A 98 9.00 6.05 1.67
C PHE A 98 8.96 5.76 0.16
#